data_AF-A0A1Y5T2J7-F1
#
_entry.id   AF-A0A1Y5T2J7-F1
#
_cell.length_a   1.000
_cell.length_b   1.000
_cell.length_c   1.000
_cell.angle_alpha   90.00
_cell.angle_beta   90.00
_cell.angle_gamma   90.00
#
_symmetry.space_group_name_H-M   'P 1'
#
loop_
_entity.id
_entity.type
_entity.pdbx_description
1 polymer ?
#
loop_
_entity_poly.entity_id
_entity_poly.type
_entity_poly.pdbx_seq_one_letter_code
_entity_poly.pdbx_strand_id
1 'polypeptide(L)'
;MATPDLANLRTRAEQLWPGIAVAALIGLAAQFVSEHYGAPAMLLALLFGIALNFLAEEARPGPGIAFAAKGLLRLGVALLGLRITTDMVLALGPATLSLVVGAVIATIGFGFLVARIFGFGYRFATLSAGAVAICGASAAMAIAAILPQDERSQQRLAFTVVGVTLLSTVAMILYPVIAATLHFDDHTSGIYIGATIHDVAQVVGAGFSISEDAGETATLVKLIRVAMLAPVVLVIAAVVRGQAVEGQGRPPLLPGFVVAFVVLAALNSTGIVPVAVSDLAGDTSRVLLLMAIGAVGMKTSLKEVVEVGPAAMAMLVSETLFLATLIAVGLLIMG
;
A
#
# COMPACT_ATOMS: atom_id res chain seq x y z
N MET A 1 -3.87 37.12 3.35
CA MET A 1 -3.55 35.90 4.13
C MET A 1 -4.32 35.99 5.43
N ALA A 2 -5.45 35.29 5.56
CA ALA A 2 -6.18 35.24 6.82
C ALA A 2 -5.41 34.30 7.77
N THR A 3 -5.00 34.80 8.93
CA THR A 3 -4.46 33.96 10.01
C THR A 3 -5.51 32.92 10.37
N PRO A 4 -5.18 31.61 10.37
CA PRO A 4 -6.13 30.60 10.82
C PRO A 4 -6.51 30.92 12.26
N ASP A 5 -7.78 31.24 12.46
CA ASP A 5 -8.35 31.60 13.76
C ASP A 5 -8.12 30.45 14.76
N LEU A 6 -7.35 30.71 15.82
CA LEU A 6 -6.90 29.70 16.79
C LEU A 6 -8.09 29.00 17.47
N ALA A 7 -9.23 29.69 17.58
CA ALA A 7 -10.48 29.11 18.08
C ALA A 7 -10.99 27.98 17.17
N ASN A 8 -10.93 28.17 15.85
CA ASN A 8 -11.34 27.16 14.87
C ASN A 8 -10.42 25.93 14.86
N LEU A 9 -9.12 26.12 15.14
CA LEU A 9 -8.17 25.01 15.25
C LEU A 9 -8.44 24.16 16.48
N ARG A 10 -8.72 24.80 17.63
CA ARG A 10 -9.06 24.10 18.87
C ARG A 10 -10.35 23.29 18.73
N THR A 11 -11.41 23.87 18.19
CA THR A 11 -12.68 23.15 18.00
C THR A 11 -12.53 21.97 17.04
N ARG A 12 -11.75 22.11 15.96
CA ARG A 12 -11.43 20.97 15.08
C ARG A 12 -10.61 19.89 15.78
N ALA A 13 -9.62 20.28 16.58
CA ALA A 13 -8.83 19.31 17.35
C ALA A 13 -9.72 18.53 18.34
N GLU A 14 -10.61 19.23 19.06
CA GLU A 14 -11.56 18.61 20.00
C GLU A 14 -12.54 17.66 19.30
N GLN A 15 -12.96 17.97 18.07
CA GLN A 15 -13.84 17.12 17.27
C GLN A 15 -13.14 15.87 16.70
N LEU A 16 -11.86 15.97 16.31
CA LEU A 16 -11.14 14.89 15.63
C LEU A 16 -10.39 13.97 16.61
N TRP A 17 -9.96 14.50 17.75
CA TRP A 17 -9.12 13.78 18.71
C TRP A 17 -9.71 12.42 19.14
N PRO A 18 -11.00 12.28 19.50
CA PRO A 18 -11.52 11.01 20.00
C PRO A 18 -11.34 9.87 19.00
N GLY A 19 -11.66 10.10 17.73
CA GLY A 19 -11.50 9.07 16.68
C GLY A 19 -10.04 8.80 16.32
N ILE A 20 -9.17 9.83 16.33
CA ILE A 20 -7.73 9.66 16.13
C ILE A 20 -7.12 8.83 17.27
N ALA A 21 -7.55 9.05 18.51
CA ALA A 21 -7.09 8.29 19.67
C ALA A 21 -7.49 6.81 19.56
N VAL A 22 -8.72 6.50 19.13
CA VAL A 22 -9.15 5.12 18.88
C VAL A 22 -8.29 4.48 17.77
N ALA A 23 -8.05 5.19 16.67
CA ALA A 23 -7.18 4.70 15.60
C ALA A 23 -5.72 4.48 16.08
N ALA A 24 -5.21 5.35 16.96
CA ALA A 24 -3.89 5.20 17.58
C ALA A 24 -3.82 3.94 18.45
N LEU A 25 -4.82 3.72 19.30
CA LEU A 25 -4.90 2.53 20.15
C LEU A 25 -4.97 1.24 19.32
N ILE A 26 -5.76 1.22 18.24
CA ILE A 26 -5.79 0.09 17.30
C ILE A 26 -4.41 -0.14 16.69
N GLY A 27 -3.75 0.91 16.19
CA GLY A 27 -2.42 0.81 15.61
C GLY A 27 -1.38 0.27 16.58
N LEU A 28 -1.38 0.76 17.83
CA LEU A 28 -0.49 0.29 18.89
C LEU A 28 -0.78 -1.16 19.27
N ALA A 29 -2.05 -1.53 19.45
CA ALA A 29 -2.44 -2.90 19.76
C ALA A 29 -2.04 -3.87 18.63
N ALA A 30 -2.26 -3.48 17.38
CA ALA A 30 -1.89 -4.28 16.21
C ALA A 30 -0.38 -4.47 16.11
N GLN A 31 0.40 -3.41 16.34
CA GLN A 31 1.86 -3.48 16.36
C GLN A 31 2.36 -4.38 17.51
N PHE A 32 1.83 -4.20 18.72
CA PHE A 32 2.19 -5.02 19.87
C PHE A 32 1.94 -6.52 19.62
N VAL A 33 0.75 -6.86 19.13
CA VAL A 33 0.40 -8.27 18.81
C VAL A 33 1.27 -8.79 17.66
N SER A 34 1.56 -7.96 16.65
CA SER A 34 2.46 -8.31 15.54
C SER A 34 3.85 -8.69 16.03
N GLU A 35 4.44 -7.90 16.92
CA GLU A 35 5.78 -8.14 17.46
C GLU A 35 5.88 -9.39 18.34
N HIS A 36 4.81 -9.74 19.05
CA HIS A 36 4.79 -10.89 19.97
C HIS A 36 4.37 -12.21 19.30
N TYR A 37 3.56 -12.15 18.24
CA TYR A 37 2.98 -13.34 17.61
C TYR A 37 3.33 -13.51 16.12
N GLY A 38 4.07 -12.58 15.52
CA GLY A 38 4.52 -12.65 14.13
C GLY A 38 3.44 -12.43 13.07
N ALA A 39 2.22 -12.06 13.45
CA ALA A 39 1.12 -11.78 12.53
C ALA A 39 1.30 -10.40 11.84
N PRO A 40 0.84 -10.20 10.59
CA PRO A 40 1.03 -8.93 9.88
C PRO A 40 0.28 -7.77 10.56
N ALA A 41 1.01 -6.74 10.99
CA ALA A 41 0.45 -5.60 11.72
C ALA A 41 -0.70 -4.89 10.97
N MET A 42 -0.58 -4.71 9.65
CA MET A 42 -1.62 -4.07 8.83
C MET A 42 -2.93 -4.88 8.81
N LEU A 43 -2.84 -6.22 8.75
CA LEU A 43 -4.00 -7.10 8.84
C LEU A 43 -4.65 -7.02 10.22
N LEU A 44 -3.84 -7.08 11.28
CA LEU A 44 -4.34 -6.95 12.65
C LEU A 44 -5.03 -5.60 12.88
N ALA A 45 -4.43 -4.50 12.41
CA ALA A 45 -5.04 -3.17 12.51
C ALA A 45 -6.42 -3.14 11.83
N LEU A 46 -6.53 -3.71 10.63
CA LEU A 46 -7.80 -3.79 9.91
C LEU A 46 -8.84 -4.62 10.67
N LEU A 47 -8.46 -5.81 11.16
CA LEU A 47 -9.36 -6.72 11.88
C LEU A 47 -9.82 -6.14 13.21
N PHE A 48 -8.91 -5.51 13.98
CA PHE A 48 -9.26 -4.79 15.20
C PHE A 48 -10.17 -3.60 14.90
N GLY A 49 -9.94 -2.90 13.78
CA GLY A 49 -10.84 -1.87 13.28
C GLY A 49 -12.24 -2.41 13.01
N ILE A 50 -12.36 -3.51 12.25
CA ILE A 50 -13.65 -4.14 11.94
C ILE A 50 -14.38 -4.58 13.21
N ALA A 51 -13.67 -5.12 14.21
CA ALA A 51 -14.24 -5.48 15.50
C ALA A 51 -14.82 -4.26 16.26
N LEU A 52 -14.31 -3.07 15.97
CA LEU A 52 -14.75 -1.79 16.52
C LEU A 52 -15.59 -0.95 15.54
N ASN A 53 -16.17 -1.58 14.50
CA ASN A 53 -16.90 -0.88 13.44
C ASN A 53 -18.09 -0.04 13.96
N PHE A 54 -18.74 -0.45 15.04
CA PHE A 54 -19.84 0.31 15.67
C PHE A 54 -19.44 1.73 16.10
N LEU A 55 -18.16 2.00 16.40
CA LEU A 55 -17.68 3.32 16.78
C LEU A 55 -17.71 4.32 15.61
N ALA A 56 -17.68 3.86 14.36
CA ALA A 56 -17.64 4.79 13.22
C ALA A 56 -18.94 5.56 13.00
N GLU A 57 -20.06 5.04 13.50
CA GLU A 57 -21.39 5.69 13.40
C GLU A 57 -21.68 6.61 14.59
N GLU A 58 -20.88 6.56 15.66
CA GLU A 58 -21.07 7.41 16.82
C GLU A 58 -20.66 8.87 16.54
N ALA A 59 -21.46 9.81 17.05
CA ALA A 59 -21.27 11.24 16.82
C ALA A 59 -19.92 11.78 17.31
N ARG A 60 -19.33 11.18 18.35
CA ARG A 60 -18.11 11.68 19.01
C ARG A 60 -16.82 11.18 18.34
N PRO A 61 -16.57 9.87 18.16
CA PRO A 61 -15.37 9.39 17.46
C PRO A 61 -15.49 9.40 15.93
N GLY A 62 -16.70 9.35 15.36
CA GLY A 62 -16.94 9.23 13.92
C GLY A 62 -16.15 10.23 13.03
N PRO A 63 -16.17 11.55 13.33
CA PRO A 63 -15.40 12.54 12.55
C PRO A 63 -13.88 12.28 12.56
N GLY A 64 -13.33 11.91 13.72
CA GLY A 64 -11.92 11.57 13.88
C GLY A 64 -11.52 10.29 13.14
N ILE A 65 -12.39 9.27 13.16
CA ILE A 65 -12.19 8.02 12.41
C ILE A 65 -12.18 8.31 10.91
N ALA A 66 -13.14 9.11 10.42
CA ALA A 66 -13.20 9.50 9.02
C ALA A 66 -11.96 10.30 8.57
N PHE A 67 -11.43 11.16 9.45
CA PHE A 67 -10.17 11.86 9.21
C PHE A 67 -8.99 10.88 9.22
N ALA A 68 -8.88 9.98 10.20
CA ALA A 68 -7.80 9.00 10.29
C ALA A 68 -7.69 8.13 9.02
N ALA A 69 -8.82 7.63 8.52
CA ALA A 69 -8.88 6.78 7.33
C ALA A 69 -8.37 7.46 6.04
N LYS A 70 -8.36 8.80 5.96
CA LYS A 70 -7.97 9.54 4.75
C LYS A 70 -6.79 10.49 4.96
N GLY A 71 -6.82 11.29 6.01
CA GLY A 71 -5.81 12.30 6.34
C GLY A 71 -4.50 11.66 6.75
N LEU A 72 -4.52 10.75 7.74
CA LEU A 72 -3.31 10.07 8.20
C LEU A 72 -2.74 9.15 7.12
N LEU A 73 -3.61 8.48 6.35
CA LEU A 73 -3.22 7.73 5.16
C LEU A 73 -2.38 8.59 4.20
N ARG A 74 -2.92 9.74 3.79
CA ARG A 74 -2.27 10.64 2.84
C ARG A 74 -0.93 11.15 3.38
N LEU A 75 -0.87 11.47 4.67
CA LEU A 75 0.36 11.89 5.33
C LEU A 75 1.40 10.76 5.36
N GLY A 76 0.98 9.54 5.73
CA GLY A 76 1.85 8.37 5.75
C GLY A 76 2.41 8.06 4.36
N VAL A 77 1.55 8.02 3.33
CA VAL A 77 2.00 7.84 1.95
C VAL A 77 2.97 8.95 1.54
N ALA A 78 2.69 10.22 1.85
CA ALA A 78 3.61 11.31 1.53
C ALA A 78 4.99 11.12 2.18
N LEU A 79 5.03 10.82 3.49
CA LEU A 79 6.27 10.60 4.24
C LEU A 79 7.10 9.41 3.72
N LEU A 80 6.46 8.43 3.09
CA LEU A 80 7.16 7.30 2.47
C LEU A 80 8.08 7.75 1.32
N GLY A 81 7.87 8.95 0.77
CA GLY A 81 8.78 9.56 -0.20
C GLY A 81 10.19 9.77 0.36
N LEU A 82 10.32 10.08 1.65
CA LEU A 82 11.63 10.21 2.33
C LEU A 82 12.37 8.88 2.49
N ARG A 83 11.78 7.73 2.14
CA ARG A 83 12.49 6.44 2.08
C ARG A 83 13.07 6.14 0.70
N ILE A 84 12.78 6.97 -0.31
CA ILE A 84 13.22 6.75 -1.70
C ILE A 84 14.37 7.70 -2.03
N THR A 85 15.40 7.20 -2.71
CA THR A 85 16.51 8.00 -3.26
C THR A 85 16.79 7.63 -4.71
N THR A 86 17.43 8.53 -5.45
CA THR A 86 17.90 8.27 -6.81
C THR A 86 19.03 7.24 -6.82
N ASP A 87 19.85 7.20 -5.77
CA ASP A 87 20.94 6.23 -5.63
C ASP A 87 20.43 4.79 -5.57
N MET A 88 19.27 4.54 -4.92
CA MET A 88 18.62 3.22 -4.95
C MET A 88 18.31 2.77 -6.39
N VAL A 89 17.79 3.69 -7.21
CA VAL A 89 17.44 3.40 -8.62
C VAL A 89 18.69 3.09 -9.44
N LEU A 90 19.79 3.82 -9.21
CA LEU A 90 21.05 3.59 -9.88
C LEU A 90 21.71 2.27 -9.45
N ALA A 91 21.64 1.94 -8.16
CA ALA A 91 22.22 0.72 -7.59
C ALA A 91 21.54 -0.56 -8.09
N LEU A 92 20.23 -0.53 -8.39
CA LEU A 92 19.50 -1.70 -8.90
C LEU A 92 19.96 -2.16 -10.30
N GLY A 93 20.52 -1.22 -11.08
CA GLY A 93 20.89 -1.46 -12.47
C GLY A 93 19.70 -1.41 -13.44
N PRO A 94 19.96 -1.07 -14.72
CA PRO A 94 18.89 -0.80 -15.70
C PRO A 94 18.08 -2.04 -16.06
N ALA A 95 18.69 -3.22 -16.07
CA ALA A 95 18.02 -4.46 -16.42
C ALA A 95 16.96 -4.82 -15.38
N THR A 96 17.33 -4.90 -14.10
CA THR A 96 16.41 -5.21 -13.00
C THR A 96 15.36 -4.11 -12.82
N LEU A 97 15.74 -2.84 -12.98
CA LEU A 97 14.77 -1.73 -12.97
C LEU A 97 13.71 -1.91 -14.08
N SER A 98 14.13 -2.24 -15.30
CA SER A 98 13.21 -2.46 -16.42
C SER A 98 12.28 -3.66 -16.19
N LEU A 99 12.78 -4.74 -15.57
CA LEU A 99 11.99 -5.90 -15.18
C LEU A 99 10.93 -5.51 -14.15
N VAL A 100 11.30 -4.80 -13.08
CA VAL A 100 10.38 -4.38 -12.01
C VAL A 100 9.32 -3.43 -12.54
N VAL A 101 9.71 -2.39 -13.29
CA VAL A 101 8.77 -1.42 -13.89
C VAL A 101 7.85 -2.10 -14.89
N GLY A 102 8.41 -2.95 -15.77
CA GLY A 102 7.65 -3.74 -16.72
C GLY A 102 6.65 -4.66 -16.04
N ALA A 103 7.05 -5.32 -14.95
CA ALA A 103 6.18 -6.19 -14.18
C ALA A 103 5.04 -5.45 -13.49
N VAL A 104 5.28 -4.24 -12.96
CA VAL A 104 4.21 -3.38 -12.42
C VAL A 104 3.18 -3.07 -13.50
N ILE A 105 3.62 -2.61 -14.67
CA ILE A 105 2.74 -2.25 -15.79
C ILE A 105 1.98 -3.48 -16.30
N ALA A 106 2.68 -4.60 -16.50
CA ALA A 106 2.09 -5.85 -16.97
C ALA A 106 1.07 -6.41 -15.97
N THR A 107 1.34 -6.35 -14.66
CA THR A 107 0.42 -6.82 -13.62
C THR A 107 -0.84 -5.96 -13.56
N ILE A 108 -0.71 -4.64 -13.69
CA ILE A 108 -1.87 -3.74 -13.80
C ILE A 108 -2.70 -4.11 -15.03
N GLY A 109 -2.07 -4.25 -16.19
CA GLY A 109 -2.76 -4.63 -17.44
C GLY A 109 -3.44 -6.00 -17.35
N PHE A 110 -2.77 -6.98 -16.76
CA PHE A 110 -3.31 -8.31 -16.50
C PHE A 110 -4.53 -8.26 -15.57
N GLY A 111 -4.48 -7.45 -14.51
CA GLY A 111 -5.62 -7.28 -13.62
C GLY A 111 -6.86 -6.71 -14.32
N PHE A 112 -6.70 -5.78 -15.27
CA PHE A 112 -7.82 -5.31 -16.10
C PHE A 112 -8.38 -6.40 -17.02
N LEU A 113 -7.53 -7.25 -17.58
CA LEU A 113 -7.96 -8.38 -18.42
C LEU A 113 -8.76 -9.39 -17.60
N VAL A 114 -8.23 -9.77 -16.44
CA VAL A 114 -8.81 -10.80 -15.58
C VAL A 114 -10.04 -10.29 -14.83
N ALA A 115 -10.12 -9.00 -14.50
CA ALA A 115 -11.34 -8.40 -13.94
C ALA A 115 -12.58 -8.68 -14.77
N ARG A 116 -12.44 -8.61 -16.11
CA ARG A 116 -13.55 -8.87 -17.04
C ARG A 116 -14.00 -10.33 -17.00
N ILE A 117 -13.09 -11.26 -16.77
CA ILE A 117 -13.37 -12.69 -16.65
C ILE A 117 -14.15 -12.99 -15.37
N PHE A 118 -13.76 -12.36 -14.25
CA PHE A 118 -14.42 -12.54 -12.96
C PHE A 118 -15.65 -11.62 -12.74
N GLY A 119 -16.03 -10.83 -13.74
CA GLY A 119 -17.23 -9.97 -13.69
C GLY A 119 -17.06 -8.68 -12.89
N PHE A 120 -15.83 -8.23 -12.63
CA PHE A 120 -15.54 -7.00 -11.91
C PHE A 120 -15.35 -5.80 -12.84
N GLY A 121 -15.82 -4.63 -12.39
CA GLY A 121 -15.64 -3.36 -13.09
C GLY A 121 -14.28 -2.70 -12.83
N TYR A 122 -14.01 -1.60 -13.53
CA TYR A 122 -12.73 -0.88 -13.49
C TYR A 122 -12.30 -0.45 -12.08
N ARG A 123 -13.25 -0.12 -11.19
CA ARG A 123 -12.94 0.34 -9.82
C ARG A 123 -12.23 -0.76 -9.02
N PHE A 124 -12.73 -1.99 -9.10
CA PHE A 124 -12.09 -3.11 -8.42
C PHE A 124 -10.80 -3.52 -9.14
N ALA A 125 -10.81 -3.58 -10.48
CA ALA A 125 -9.62 -3.89 -11.27
C ALA A 125 -8.44 -2.96 -10.98
N THR A 126 -8.69 -1.65 -10.94
CA THR A 126 -7.64 -0.65 -10.65
C THR A 126 -7.11 -0.82 -9.23
N LEU A 127 -8.01 -1.11 -8.29
CA LEU A 127 -7.69 -1.26 -6.87
C LEU A 127 -6.90 -2.55 -6.59
N SER A 128 -7.37 -3.70 -7.07
CA SER A 128 -6.74 -5.02 -6.88
C SER A 128 -5.39 -5.07 -7.59
N ALA A 129 -5.37 -4.72 -8.87
CA ALA A 129 -4.16 -4.82 -9.68
C ALA A 129 -3.09 -3.82 -9.23
N GLY A 130 -3.48 -2.60 -8.84
CA GLY A 130 -2.55 -1.63 -8.28
C GLY A 130 -2.02 -2.03 -6.90
N ALA A 131 -2.85 -2.64 -6.06
CA ALA A 131 -2.42 -3.21 -4.79
C ALA A 131 -1.41 -4.34 -5.01
N VAL A 132 -1.77 -5.31 -5.85
CA VAL A 132 -0.92 -6.46 -6.17
C VAL A 132 0.35 -6.04 -6.88
N ALA A 133 0.33 -5.01 -7.73
CA ALA A 133 1.48 -4.58 -8.54
C ALA A 133 2.51 -3.71 -7.81
N ILE A 134 2.18 -3.06 -6.68
CA ILE A 134 3.06 -2.06 -6.05
C ILE A 134 3.49 -2.50 -4.64
N CYS A 135 2.64 -2.26 -3.64
CA CYS A 135 2.97 -2.46 -2.23
C CYS A 135 1.79 -2.94 -1.38
N GLY A 136 0.79 -3.55 -2.00
CA GLY A 136 -0.38 -4.10 -1.32
C GLY A 136 -1.26 -3.01 -0.74
N ALA A 137 -1.31 -2.94 0.59
CA ALA A 137 -2.28 -2.13 1.32
C ALA A 137 -2.15 -0.62 1.08
N SER A 138 -0.93 -0.07 1.11
CA SER A 138 -0.72 1.37 0.93
C SER A 138 -1.03 1.84 -0.49
N ALA A 139 -0.73 1.02 -1.50
CA ALA A 139 -1.16 1.26 -2.88
C ALA A 139 -2.69 1.19 -3.02
N ALA A 140 -3.34 0.17 -2.46
CA ALA A 140 -4.81 0.04 -2.47
C ALA A 140 -5.47 1.30 -1.90
N MET A 141 -4.97 1.78 -0.76
CA MET A 141 -5.50 2.97 -0.10
C MET A 141 -5.23 4.26 -0.89
N ALA A 142 -4.04 4.43 -1.45
CA ALA A 142 -3.70 5.60 -2.28
C ALA A 142 -4.57 5.66 -3.54
N ILE A 143 -4.81 4.52 -4.19
CA ILE A 143 -5.68 4.38 -5.36
C ILE A 143 -7.14 4.62 -4.97
N ALA A 144 -7.62 4.04 -3.87
CA ALA A 144 -8.97 4.27 -3.36
C ALA A 144 -9.22 5.75 -3.04
N ALA A 145 -8.20 6.52 -2.66
CA ALA A 145 -8.33 7.95 -2.36
C ALA A 145 -8.56 8.83 -3.61
N ILE A 146 -8.28 8.33 -4.81
CA ILE A 146 -8.46 9.05 -6.09
C ILE A 146 -9.57 8.46 -6.97
N LEU A 147 -10.01 7.23 -6.70
CA LEU A 147 -11.12 6.60 -7.42
C LEU A 147 -12.47 7.24 -7.05
N PRO A 148 -13.44 7.30 -7.99
CA PRO A 148 -14.80 7.74 -7.70
C PRO A 148 -15.43 6.84 -6.63
N GLN A 149 -15.94 7.45 -5.56
CA GLN A 149 -16.53 6.73 -4.44
C GLN A 149 -17.96 6.28 -4.77
N ASP A 150 -18.30 5.08 -4.33
CA ASP A 150 -19.64 4.50 -4.30
C ASP A 150 -19.84 3.76 -2.96
N GLU A 151 -21.04 3.22 -2.74
CA GLU A 151 -21.41 2.51 -1.51
C GLU A 151 -20.48 1.32 -1.19
N ARG A 152 -19.90 0.67 -2.20
CA ARG A 152 -19.04 -0.52 -2.04
C ARG A 152 -17.55 -0.20 -1.98
N SER A 153 -17.18 1.08 -1.92
CA SER A 153 -15.77 1.47 -2.00
C SER A 153 -14.96 1.07 -0.77
N GLN A 154 -15.52 1.17 0.44
CA GLN A 154 -14.85 0.72 1.67
C GLN A 154 -14.72 -0.80 1.72
N GLN A 155 -15.82 -1.50 1.40
CA GLN A 155 -15.88 -2.96 1.25
C GLN A 155 -14.77 -3.50 0.33
N ARG A 156 -14.66 -2.94 -0.89
CA ARG A 156 -13.62 -3.35 -1.86
C ARG A 156 -12.21 -3.07 -1.34
N LEU A 157 -11.98 -1.91 -0.73
CA LEU A 157 -10.68 -1.55 -0.15
C LEU A 157 -10.29 -2.53 0.96
N ALA A 158 -11.17 -2.76 1.92
CA ALA A 158 -10.91 -3.69 3.02
C ALA A 158 -10.64 -5.11 2.50
N PHE A 159 -11.45 -5.61 1.56
CA PHE A 159 -11.23 -6.91 0.95
C PHE A 159 -9.87 -7.00 0.24
N THR A 160 -9.53 -6.01 -0.58
CA THR A 160 -8.22 -5.97 -1.26
C THR A 160 -7.09 -5.97 -0.24
N VAL A 161 -7.17 -5.15 0.81
CA VAL A 161 -6.14 -5.08 1.88
C VAL A 161 -6.00 -6.42 2.60
N VAL A 162 -7.10 -7.07 3.01
CA VAL A 162 -7.06 -8.41 3.63
C VAL A 162 -6.42 -9.41 2.66
N GLY A 163 -6.93 -9.49 1.43
CA GLY A 163 -6.48 -10.47 0.45
C GLY A 163 -5.00 -10.35 0.12
N VAL A 164 -4.51 -9.15 -0.21
CA VAL A 164 -3.09 -8.96 -0.52
C VAL A 164 -2.19 -9.21 0.70
N THR A 165 -2.66 -8.90 1.92
CA THR A 165 -1.85 -9.15 3.13
C THR A 165 -1.78 -10.65 3.45
N LEU A 166 -2.86 -11.39 3.27
CA LEU A 166 -2.86 -12.85 3.41
C LEU A 166 -1.97 -13.50 2.35
N LEU A 167 -2.11 -13.09 1.09
CA LEU A 167 -1.26 -13.59 0.00
C LEU A 167 0.21 -13.24 0.21
N SER A 168 0.51 -12.06 0.73
CA SER A 168 1.86 -11.64 1.09
C SER A 168 2.44 -12.47 2.25
N THR A 169 1.62 -12.90 3.20
CA THR A 169 2.04 -13.81 4.28
C THR A 169 2.38 -15.19 3.75
N VAL A 170 1.53 -15.71 2.84
CA VAL A 170 1.82 -16.98 2.16
C VAL A 170 3.10 -16.86 1.34
N ALA A 171 3.26 -15.78 0.59
CA ALA A 171 4.45 -15.50 -0.21
C ALA A 171 5.73 -15.39 0.64
N MET A 172 5.67 -14.71 1.80
CA MET A 172 6.79 -14.60 2.74
C MET A 172 7.36 -15.96 3.16
N ILE A 173 6.50 -16.97 3.33
CA ILE A 173 6.90 -18.31 3.73
C ILE A 173 7.33 -19.14 2.52
N LEU A 174 6.59 -19.07 1.42
CA LEU A 174 6.81 -19.94 0.27
C LEU A 174 7.90 -19.46 -0.68
N TYR A 175 8.07 -18.14 -0.87
CA TYR A 175 8.96 -17.61 -1.91
C TYR A 175 10.45 -17.85 -1.65
N PRO A 176 10.97 -17.84 -0.40
CA PRO A 176 12.33 -18.30 -0.14
C PRO A 176 12.56 -19.74 -0.58
N VAL A 177 11.58 -20.63 -0.35
CA VAL A 177 11.64 -22.02 -0.79
C VAL A 177 11.61 -22.11 -2.31
N ILE A 178 10.75 -21.34 -2.97
CA ILE A 178 10.67 -21.29 -4.44
C ILE A 178 12.00 -20.80 -5.02
N ALA A 179 12.58 -19.72 -4.51
CA ALA A 179 13.87 -19.19 -4.95
C ALA A 179 14.99 -20.24 -4.83
N ALA A 180 15.05 -20.95 -3.70
CA ALA A 180 15.99 -22.05 -3.49
C ALA A 180 15.77 -23.21 -4.49
N THR A 181 14.52 -23.58 -4.79
CA THR A 181 14.21 -24.63 -5.78
C THR A 181 14.54 -24.24 -7.22
N LEU A 182 14.51 -22.93 -7.52
CA LEU A 182 14.93 -22.38 -8.81
C LEU A 182 16.45 -22.17 -8.88
N HIS A 183 17.18 -22.49 -7.81
CA HIS A 183 18.63 -22.31 -7.68
C HIS A 183 19.08 -20.85 -7.90
N PHE A 184 18.26 -19.90 -7.48
CA PHE A 184 18.67 -18.50 -7.43
C PHE A 184 19.76 -18.30 -6.38
N ASP A 185 20.76 -17.48 -6.71
CA ASP A 185 21.71 -16.99 -5.72
C ASP A 185 21.04 -15.96 -4.79
N ASP A 186 21.77 -15.50 -3.78
CA ASP A 186 21.26 -14.59 -2.76
C ASP A 186 20.73 -13.28 -3.36
N HIS A 187 21.49 -12.68 -4.28
CA HIS A 187 21.10 -11.44 -4.96
C HIS A 187 19.82 -11.62 -5.79
N THR A 188 19.75 -12.67 -6.62
CA THR A 188 18.58 -12.98 -7.45
C THR A 188 17.36 -13.34 -6.61
N SER A 189 17.57 -14.07 -5.51
CA SER A 189 16.53 -14.36 -4.52
C SER A 189 16.01 -13.08 -3.88
N GLY A 190 16.90 -12.14 -3.57
CA GLY A 190 16.55 -10.80 -3.09
C GLY A 190 15.67 -10.06 -4.09
N ILE A 191 16.05 -10.02 -5.37
CA ILE A 191 15.24 -9.40 -6.43
C ILE A 191 13.87 -10.07 -6.53
N TYR A 192 13.81 -11.41 -6.53
CA TYR A 192 12.58 -12.16 -6.62
C TYR A 192 11.63 -11.82 -5.46
N ILE A 193 12.12 -11.88 -4.22
CA ILE A 193 11.35 -11.59 -3.01
C ILE A 193 10.85 -10.14 -3.02
N GLY A 194 11.76 -9.18 -3.26
CA GLY A 194 11.43 -7.75 -3.25
C GLY A 194 10.43 -7.35 -4.33
N ALA A 195 10.51 -7.98 -5.51
CA ALA A 195 9.62 -7.68 -6.62
C ALA A 195 8.22 -8.30 -6.46
N THR A 196 8.06 -9.36 -5.68
CA THR A 196 6.83 -10.18 -5.70
C THR A 196 6.02 -10.13 -4.40
N ILE A 197 6.64 -10.09 -3.22
CA ILE A 197 5.91 -9.96 -1.95
C ILE A 197 5.26 -8.57 -1.87
N HIS A 198 4.07 -8.45 -1.29
CA HIS A 198 3.27 -7.21 -1.33
C HIS A 198 3.58 -6.26 -0.19
N ASP A 199 3.90 -6.75 1.00
CA ASP A 199 4.19 -5.93 2.18
C ASP A 199 5.70 -5.74 2.43
N VAL A 200 6.10 -4.53 2.85
CA VAL A 200 7.52 -4.20 3.06
C VAL A 200 8.12 -4.96 4.24
N ALA A 201 7.41 -5.09 5.36
CA ALA A 201 7.94 -5.81 6.53
C ALA A 201 8.10 -7.30 6.24
N GLN A 202 7.19 -7.86 5.43
CA GLN A 202 7.26 -9.25 5.00
C GLN A 202 8.36 -9.50 3.96
N VAL A 203 8.63 -8.54 3.08
CA VAL A 203 9.82 -8.56 2.20
C VAL A 203 11.09 -8.63 3.03
N VAL A 204 11.24 -7.73 4.00
CA VAL A 204 12.41 -7.68 4.89
C VAL A 204 12.56 -9.03 5.61
N GLY A 205 11.49 -9.51 6.25
CA GLY A 205 11.53 -10.79 6.97
C GLY A 205 11.88 -11.99 6.08
N ALA A 206 11.35 -12.06 4.86
CA ALA A 206 11.68 -13.14 3.91
C ALA A 206 13.11 -13.03 3.38
N GLY A 207 13.55 -11.83 2.97
CA GLY A 207 14.88 -11.64 2.39
C GLY A 207 16.00 -11.94 3.38
N PHE A 208 15.93 -11.36 4.59
CA PHE A 208 16.93 -11.62 5.64
C PHE A 208 16.88 -13.04 6.22
N SER A 209 15.81 -13.81 5.95
CA SER A 209 15.79 -15.24 6.28
C SER A 209 16.65 -16.10 5.35
N ILE A 210 17.00 -15.58 4.16
CA ILE A 210 17.93 -16.21 3.22
C ILE A 210 19.36 -15.78 3.55
N SER A 211 19.66 -14.49 3.46
CA SER A 211 20.96 -13.90 3.78
C SER A 211 20.88 -12.38 3.91
N GLU A 212 21.98 -11.76 4.35
CA GLU A 212 22.10 -10.30 4.45
C GLU A 212 21.96 -9.63 3.07
N ASP A 213 22.65 -10.15 2.05
CA ASP A 213 22.59 -9.65 0.67
C ASP A 213 21.18 -9.77 0.06
N ALA A 214 20.52 -10.92 0.26
CA ALA A 214 19.14 -11.12 -0.18
C ALA A 214 18.18 -10.13 0.50
N GLY A 215 18.37 -9.88 1.81
CA GLY A 215 17.57 -8.94 2.60
C GLY A 215 17.72 -7.49 2.14
N GLU A 216 18.95 -7.02 1.96
CA GLU A 216 19.23 -5.67 1.47
C GLU A 216 18.72 -5.48 0.04
N THR A 217 19.00 -6.43 -0.84
CA THR A 217 18.53 -6.41 -2.23
C THR A 217 17.01 -6.41 -2.31
N ALA A 218 16.33 -7.27 -1.56
CA ALA A 218 14.87 -7.33 -1.55
C ALA A 218 14.23 -6.03 -1.05
N THR A 219 14.81 -5.43 -0.01
CA THR A 219 14.35 -4.15 0.53
C THR A 219 14.49 -3.04 -0.52
N LEU A 220 15.63 -2.98 -1.20
CA LEU A 220 15.90 -2.00 -2.25
C LEU A 220 14.90 -2.15 -3.41
N VAL A 221 14.74 -3.37 -3.94
CA VAL A 221 13.79 -3.67 -5.04
C VAL A 221 12.37 -3.29 -4.64
N LYS A 222 11.98 -3.58 -3.39
CA LYS A 222 10.66 -3.25 -2.86
C LYS A 222 10.42 -1.75 -2.76
N LEU A 223 11.40 -0.97 -2.33
CA LEU A 223 11.28 0.49 -2.24
C LEU A 223 11.15 1.12 -3.62
N ILE A 224 11.88 0.61 -4.63
CA ILE A 224 11.70 1.06 -6.03
C ILE A 224 10.30 0.76 -6.52
N ARG A 225 9.78 -0.42 -6.19
CA ARG A 225 8.40 -0.78 -6.50
C ARG A 225 7.38 0.12 -5.78
N VAL A 226 7.64 0.50 -4.53
CA VAL A 226 6.86 1.51 -3.80
C VAL A 226 6.92 2.87 -4.49
N ALA A 227 8.07 3.28 -5.04
CA ALA A 227 8.21 4.52 -5.78
C ALA A 227 7.31 4.61 -7.01
N MET A 228 6.94 3.46 -7.60
CA MET A 228 5.95 3.37 -8.69
C MET A 228 4.53 3.77 -8.27
N LEU A 229 4.25 3.93 -6.97
CA LEU A 229 2.99 4.49 -6.49
C LEU A 229 2.71 5.86 -7.11
N ALA A 230 3.69 6.77 -7.12
CA ALA A 230 3.49 8.11 -7.65
C ALA A 230 3.11 8.12 -9.14
N PRO A 231 3.90 7.56 -10.07
CA PRO A 231 3.54 7.57 -11.49
C PRO A 231 2.23 6.81 -11.76
N VAL A 232 1.98 5.67 -11.11
CA VAL A 232 0.74 4.91 -11.33
C VAL A 232 -0.49 5.69 -10.84
N VAL A 233 -0.44 6.28 -9.65
CA VAL A 233 -1.56 7.08 -9.11
C VAL A 233 -1.82 8.31 -9.97
N LEU A 234 -0.78 8.96 -10.51
CA LEU A 234 -0.95 10.09 -11.43
C LEU A 234 -1.63 9.69 -12.74
N VAL A 235 -1.24 8.55 -13.32
CA VAL A 235 -1.89 8.01 -14.53
C VAL A 235 -3.35 7.68 -14.26
N ILE A 236 -3.66 6.99 -13.16
CA ILE A 236 -5.03 6.68 -12.78
C ILE A 236 -5.85 7.97 -12.56
N ALA A 237 -5.30 8.96 -11.87
CA ALA A 237 -5.97 10.24 -11.63
C ALA A 237 -6.29 10.98 -12.94
N ALA A 238 -5.36 10.96 -13.90
CA ALA A 238 -5.58 11.55 -15.23
C ALA A 238 -6.68 10.82 -16.02
N VAL A 239 -6.65 9.48 -16.04
CA VAL A 239 -7.66 8.65 -16.73
C VAL A 239 -9.05 8.85 -16.12
N VAL A 240 -9.17 8.77 -14.80
CA VAL A 240 -10.44 8.97 -14.08
C VAL A 240 -11.01 10.36 -14.34
N ARG A 241 -10.17 11.40 -14.34
CA ARG A 241 -10.61 12.76 -14.64
C ARG A 241 -11.08 12.93 -16.07
N GLY A 242 -10.41 12.28 -17.04
CA GLY A 242 -10.81 12.29 -18.45
C GLY A 242 -12.17 11.64 -18.69
N GLN A 243 -12.56 10.69 -17.84
CA GLN A 243 -13.85 9.99 -17.89
C GLN A 243 -14.94 10.65 -17.04
N ALA A 244 -14.63 11.72 -16.29
CA ALA A 244 -15.59 12.40 -15.44
C ALA A 244 -16.62 13.18 -16.29
N VAL A 245 -17.90 12.88 -16.08
CA VAL A 245 -19.03 13.57 -16.71
C VAL A 245 -19.06 15.04 -16.27
N GLU A 246 -19.33 15.95 -17.21
CA GLU A 246 -19.46 17.37 -16.91
C GLU A 246 -20.50 17.64 -15.81
N GLY A 247 -20.16 18.50 -14.86
CA GLY A 247 -21.02 18.84 -13.71
C GLY A 247 -20.83 17.94 -12.48
N GLN A 248 -20.15 16.80 -12.59
CA GLN A 248 -19.72 16.01 -11.42
C GLN A 248 -18.26 16.34 -11.11
N GLY A 249 -18.00 16.84 -9.89
CA GLY A 249 -16.69 17.35 -9.48
C GLY A 249 -15.51 16.47 -9.92
N ARG A 250 -14.56 17.07 -10.64
CA ARG A 250 -13.38 16.37 -11.18
C ARG A 250 -12.35 16.11 -10.08
N PRO A 251 -11.84 14.87 -9.92
CA PRO A 251 -10.72 14.65 -9.02
C PRO A 251 -9.49 15.50 -9.43
N PRO A 252 -8.67 15.92 -8.45
CA PRO A 252 -7.47 16.70 -8.75
C PRO A 252 -6.49 15.85 -9.56
N LEU A 253 -5.94 16.42 -10.65
CA LEU A 253 -4.92 15.76 -11.49
C LEU A 253 -3.69 15.36 -10.69
N LEU A 254 -3.31 16.24 -9.76
CA LEU A 254 -2.17 16.08 -8.88
C LEU A 254 -2.70 16.02 -7.44
N PRO A 255 -3.00 14.81 -6.92
CA PRO A 255 -3.37 14.67 -5.51
C PRO A 255 -2.24 15.21 -4.64
N GLY A 256 -2.55 16.11 -3.70
CA GLY A 256 -1.51 16.81 -2.92
C GLY A 256 -0.54 15.88 -2.18
N PHE A 257 -1.01 14.70 -1.76
CA PHE A 257 -0.16 13.70 -1.10
C PHE A 257 0.85 13.04 -2.04
N VAL A 258 0.52 12.89 -3.33
CA VAL A 258 1.44 12.36 -4.35
C VAL A 258 2.49 13.42 -4.68
N VAL A 259 2.07 14.69 -4.78
CA VAL A 259 3.02 15.80 -4.94
C VAL A 259 3.99 15.85 -3.77
N ALA A 260 3.48 15.75 -2.54
CA ALA A 260 4.30 15.69 -1.34
C ALA A 260 5.26 14.48 -1.35
N PHE A 261 4.79 13.29 -1.75
CA PHE A 261 5.64 12.11 -1.93
C PHE A 261 6.80 12.38 -2.89
N VAL A 262 6.52 12.94 -4.08
CA VAL A 262 7.55 13.22 -5.09
C VAL A 262 8.53 14.29 -4.61
N VAL A 263 8.04 15.36 -3.98
CA VAL A 263 8.88 16.43 -3.42
C VAL A 263 9.80 15.89 -2.33
N LEU A 264 9.26 15.05 -1.44
CA LEU A 264 10.04 14.43 -0.36
C LEU A 264 11.07 13.44 -0.91
N ALA A 265 10.72 12.62 -1.90
CA ALA A 265 11.68 11.74 -2.57
C ALA A 265 12.80 12.55 -3.25
N ALA A 266 12.45 13.62 -3.98
CA ALA A 266 13.43 14.50 -4.61
C ALA A 266 14.34 15.17 -3.57
N LEU A 267 13.78 15.61 -2.43
CA LEU A 267 14.54 16.20 -1.33
C LEU A 267 15.51 15.18 -0.74
N ASN A 268 15.08 13.95 -0.50
CA ASN A 268 15.92 12.88 0.03
C ASN A 268 17.05 12.52 -0.96
N SER A 269 16.75 12.50 -2.26
CA SER A 269 17.74 12.30 -3.32
C SER A 269 18.82 13.39 -3.43
N THR A 270 18.67 14.54 -2.76
CA THR A 270 19.74 15.57 -2.73
C THR A 270 20.88 15.21 -1.77
N GLY A 271 20.70 14.22 -0.89
CA GLY A 271 21.64 13.88 0.18
C GLY A 271 21.67 14.88 1.34
N ILE A 272 20.85 15.94 1.31
CA ILE A 272 20.77 16.95 2.39
C ILE A 272 20.02 16.40 3.61
N VAL A 273 19.10 15.45 3.41
CA VAL A 273 18.30 14.85 4.49
C VAL A 273 19.16 13.85 5.28
N PRO A 274 19.35 14.03 6.59
CA PRO A 274 20.07 13.06 7.40
C PRO A 274 19.35 11.71 7.45
N VAL A 275 20.10 10.60 7.46
CA VAL A 275 19.55 9.23 7.49
C VAL A 275 18.56 9.03 8.66
N ALA A 276 18.87 9.57 9.84
CA ALA A 276 17.97 9.52 11.00
C ALA A 276 16.61 10.18 10.75
N VAL A 277 16.55 11.23 9.91
CA VAL A 277 15.29 11.90 9.55
C VAL A 277 14.49 11.06 8.57
N SER A 278 15.15 10.46 7.56
CA SER A 278 14.47 9.54 6.64
C SER A 278 13.94 8.28 7.35
N ASP A 279 14.68 7.75 8.31
CA ASP A 279 14.24 6.59 9.11
C ASP A 279 13.05 6.95 9.99
N LEU A 280 13.13 8.05 10.73
CA LEU A 280 12.04 8.53 11.55
C LEU A 280 10.78 8.82 10.71
N ALA A 281 10.94 9.40 9.52
CA ALA A 281 9.83 9.65 8.60
C ALA A 281 9.18 8.35 8.12
N GLY A 282 9.99 7.34 7.85
CA GLY A 282 9.51 6.01 7.49
C GLY A 282 8.78 5.29 8.61
N ASP A 283 9.28 5.36 9.84
CA ASP A 283 8.61 4.77 11.01
C ASP A 283 7.31 5.49 11.32
N THR A 284 7.33 6.82 11.24
CA THR A 284 6.12 7.66 11.35
C THR A 284 5.12 7.30 10.25
N SER A 285 5.57 7.12 9.01
CA SER A 285 4.73 6.68 7.90
C SER A 285 4.07 5.34 8.20
N ARG A 286 4.82 4.34 8.70
CA ARG A 286 4.27 3.04 9.10
C ARG A 286 3.19 3.16 10.17
N VAL A 287 3.43 3.94 11.23
CA VAL A 287 2.45 4.16 12.31
C VAL A 287 1.19 4.84 11.78
N LEU A 288 1.33 5.89 10.96
CA LEU A 288 0.19 6.60 10.37
C LEU A 288 -0.65 5.68 9.46
N LEU A 289 0.00 4.81 8.68
CA LEU A 289 -0.67 3.84 7.83
C LEU A 289 -1.40 2.77 8.64
N LEU A 290 -0.81 2.27 9.75
CA LEU A 290 -1.49 1.35 10.67
C LEU A 290 -2.75 1.98 11.27
N MET A 291 -2.65 3.22 11.76
CA MET A 291 -3.80 3.96 12.27
C MET A 291 -4.87 4.17 11.20
N ALA A 292 -4.46 4.52 9.98
CA ALA A 292 -5.37 4.74 8.87
C ALA A 292 -6.09 3.44 8.46
N ILE A 293 -5.39 2.31 8.42
CA ILE A 293 -6.00 1.00 8.13
C ILE A 293 -6.96 0.59 9.24
N GLY A 294 -6.60 0.79 10.51
CA GLY A 294 -7.53 0.57 11.62
C GLY A 294 -8.80 1.41 11.50
N ALA A 295 -8.65 2.67 11.09
CA ALA A 295 -9.79 3.54 10.81
C ALA A 295 -10.61 3.12 9.59
N VAL A 296 -9.99 2.59 8.53
CA VAL A 296 -10.70 1.96 7.40
C VAL A 296 -11.47 0.72 7.87
N GLY A 297 -10.87 -0.09 8.74
CA GLY A 297 -11.52 -1.25 9.36
C GLY A 297 -12.74 -0.85 10.16
N MET A 298 -12.65 0.19 10.98
CA MET A 298 -13.82 0.73 11.72
C MET A 298 -14.94 1.21 10.80
N LYS A 299 -14.66 1.52 9.54
CA LYS A 299 -15.67 1.93 8.57
C LYS A 299 -16.19 0.79 7.68
N THR A 300 -15.82 -0.45 8.02
CA THR A 300 -16.15 -1.64 7.23
C THR A 300 -16.76 -2.70 8.14
N SER A 301 -17.84 -3.34 7.70
CA SER A 301 -18.37 -4.52 8.40
C SER A 301 -17.73 -5.83 7.90
N LEU A 302 -17.57 -6.82 8.77
CA LEU A 302 -17.03 -8.13 8.36
C LEU A 302 -17.91 -8.79 7.29
N LYS A 303 -19.23 -8.60 7.40
CA LYS A 303 -20.21 -9.06 6.42
C LYS A 303 -19.92 -8.49 5.03
N GLU A 304 -19.68 -7.18 4.94
CA GLU A 304 -19.29 -6.55 3.68
C GLU A 304 -18.01 -7.18 3.11
N VAL A 305 -16.96 -7.39 3.91
CA VAL A 305 -15.72 -8.00 3.38
C VAL A 305 -16.00 -9.38 2.79
N VAL A 306 -16.77 -10.22 3.47
CA VAL A 306 -17.12 -11.57 2.99
C VAL A 306 -17.99 -11.52 1.72
N GLU A 307 -18.87 -10.53 1.59
CA GLU A 307 -19.76 -10.35 0.43
C GLU A 307 -19.03 -10.06 -0.90
N VAL A 308 -17.77 -9.59 -0.88
CA VAL A 308 -16.98 -9.44 -2.12
C VAL A 308 -16.73 -10.80 -2.78
N GLY A 309 -16.62 -11.84 -1.96
CA GLY A 309 -16.74 -13.22 -2.39
C GLY A 309 -15.49 -13.87 -2.99
N PRO A 310 -15.57 -15.17 -3.27
CA PRO A 310 -14.43 -15.99 -3.70
C PRO A 310 -13.90 -15.62 -5.09
N ALA A 311 -14.73 -15.08 -5.99
CA ALA A 311 -14.29 -14.61 -7.30
C ALA A 311 -13.23 -13.50 -7.20
N ALA A 312 -13.40 -12.59 -6.23
CA ALA A 312 -12.42 -11.53 -5.99
C ALA A 312 -11.12 -12.07 -5.39
N MET A 313 -11.19 -13.11 -4.55
CA MET A 313 -9.99 -13.77 -4.03
C MET A 313 -9.24 -14.50 -5.14
N ALA A 314 -9.96 -15.22 -6.02
CA ALA A 314 -9.37 -15.89 -7.17
C ALA A 314 -8.69 -14.89 -8.12
N MET A 315 -9.28 -13.71 -8.30
CA MET A 315 -8.67 -12.61 -9.04
C MET A 315 -7.34 -12.16 -8.39
N LEU A 316 -7.32 -11.85 -7.09
CA LEU A 316 -6.09 -11.46 -6.39
C LEU A 316 -4.99 -12.54 -6.44
N VAL A 317 -5.39 -13.82 -6.28
CA VAL A 317 -4.48 -14.97 -6.42
C VAL A 317 -3.89 -15.01 -7.83
N SER A 318 -4.73 -14.83 -8.86
CA SER A 318 -4.26 -14.85 -10.25
C SER A 318 -3.29 -13.71 -10.55
N GLU A 319 -3.57 -12.48 -10.07
CA GLU A 319 -2.67 -11.32 -10.23
C GLU A 319 -1.34 -11.58 -9.50
N THR A 320 -1.39 -12.17 -8.30
CA THR A 320 -0.20 -12.50 -7.50
C THR A 320 0.66 -13.56 -8.18
N LEU A 321 0.04 -14.64 -8.66
CA LEU A 321 0.74 -15.71 -9.37
C LEU A 321 1.31 -15.21 -10.70
N PHE A 322 0.59 -14.35 -11.41
CA PHE A 322 1.07 -13.71 -12.64
C PHE A 322 2.34 -12.90 -12.37
N LEU A 323 2.31 -12.01 -11.37
CA LEU A 323 3.48 -11.22 -10.98
C LEU A 323 4.66 -12.12 -10.59
N ALA A 324 4.42 -13.12 -9.73
CA ALA A 324 5.46 -14.03 -9.27
C ALA A 324 6.10 -14.81 -10.43
N THR A 325 5.28 -15.32 -11.36
CA THR A 325 5.76 -16.05 -12.53
C THR A 325 6.52 -15.13 -13.49
N LEU A 326 6.01 -13.93 -13.73
CA LEU A 326 6.64 -12.96 -14.62
C LEU A 326 8.04 -12.57 -14.13
N ILE A 327 8.20 -12.32 -12.83
CA ILE A 327 9.50 -12.01 -12.26
C ILE A 327 10.42 -13.23 -12.31
N ALA A 328 9.95 -14.42 -11.92
CA ALA A 328 10.77 -15.64 -11.97
C ALA A 328 11.30 -15.92 -13.38
N VAL A 329 10.42 -15.86 -14.40
CA VAL A 329 10.79 -16.05 -15.80
C VAL A 329 11.74 -14.94 -16.27
N GLY A 330 11.49 -13.69 -15.90
CA GLY A 330 12.36 -12.58 -16.24
C GLY A 330 13.79 -12.75 -15.70
N LEU A 331 13.92 -13.18 -14.45
CA LEU A 331 15.22 -13.47 -13.83
C LEU A 331 15.92 -14.65 -14.52
N LEU A 332 15.21 -15.75 -14.78
CA LEU A 332 15.77 -16.91 -15.50
C LEU A 332 16.28 -16.57 -16.91
N ILE A 333 15.69 -15.59 -17.58
CA ILE A 333 16.13 -15.12 -18.90
C ILE A 333 17.35 -14.20 -18.80
N MET A 334 17.45 -13.41 -17.74
CA MET A 334 18.54 -12.47 -17.52
C MET A 334 19.86 -13.15 -17.13
N GLY A 335 19.78 -14.39 -16.62
CA GLY A 335 20.93 -15.13 -16.09
C GLY A 335 21.35 -14.62 -14.72
#